data_AF-A0A7S1RX36-F1
#
_entry.id   AF-A0A7S1RX36-F1
#
_cell.length_a   1.000
_cell.length_b   1.000
_cell.length_c   1.000
_cell.angle_alpha   90.00
_cell.angle_beta   90.00
_cell.angle_gamma   90.00
#
_symmetry.space_group_name_H-M   'P 1'
#
loop_
_entity.id
_entity.type
_entity.pdbx_description
1 polymer ?
#
loop_
_entity_poly.entity_id
_entity_poly.type
_entity_poly.pdbx_seq_one_letter_code
_entity_poly.pdbx_strand_id
1 'polypeptide(L)'
;EIRNVSLRTPVSASGAGNAMLLVQDVSLSIAYGESLLIAGESGIGKSSMLRAVAGLWRHGTGTIRVSSDSKSFFIPQRPYIFVGNLRENLLYPDVQRRDIDDETLAYVARAVGL
;
A
#
# COMPACT_ATOMS: atom_id res chain seq x y z
N GLU A 1 0.98 -10.59 9.20
CA GLU A 1 2.15 -10.87 10.07
C GLU A 1 3.43 -10.47 9.36
N ILE A 2 4.33 -9.78 10.08
CA ILE A 2 5.63 -9.32 9.60
C ILE A 2 6.69 -9.90 10.53
N ARG A 3 7.72 -10.57 9.98
CA ARG A 3 8.80 -11.19 10.75
C ARG A 3 10.16 -10.79 10.21
N ASN A 4 10.96 -10.15 11.07
CA ASN A 4 12.37 -9.79 10.88
C ASN A 4 12.61 -9.10 9.53
N VAL A 5 11.75 -8.14 9.18
CA VAL A 5 11.81 -7.44 7.90
C VAL A 5 12.85 -6.33 7.95
N SER A 6 13.83 -6.44 7.07
CA SER A 6 14.84 -5.42 6.81
C SER A 6 14.75 -4.99 5.35
N LEU A 7 14.58 -3.69 5.08
CA LEU A 7 14.43 -3.15 3.72
C LEU A 7 15.65 -2.31 3.34
N ARG A 8 16.05 -2.41 2.08
CA ARG A 8 17.16 -1.63 1.52
C ARG A 8 16.75 -0.93 0.23
N THR A 9 17.42 0.17 -0.11
CA THR A 9 17.26 0.80 -1.41
C THR A 9 17.67 -0.16 -2.53
N PRO A 10 17.03 -0.09 -3.72
CA PRO A 10 17.52 -0.77 -4.90
C PRO A 10 18.93 -0.27 -5.24
N VAL A 11 19.80 -1.18 -5.68
CA VAL A 11 21.12 -0.79 -6.21
C VAL A 11 20.96 -0.48 -7.69
N SER A 12 21.57 0.62 -8.16
CA SER A 12 21.59 0.95 -9.58
C SER A 12 22.29 -0.16 -10.38
N ALA A 13 21.80 -0.45 -11.59
CA ALA A 13 22.42 -1.40 -12.52
C ALA A 13 23.88 -1.03 -12.88
N SER A 14 24.28 0.24 -12.67
CA SER A 14 25.66 0.70 -12.87
C SER A 14 26.64 0.28 -11.76
N GLY A 15 26.18 -0.40 -10.70
CA GLY A 15 27.04 -0.88 -9.60
C GLY A 15 27.64 0.22 -8.71
N ALA A 16 27.48 1.49 -9.08
CA ALA A 16 27.98 2.63 -8.35
C ALA A 16 26.98 3.06 -7.26
N GLY A 17 26.95 2.32 -6.14
CA GLY A 17 26.22 2.73 -4.94
C GLY A 17 25.95 1.57 -3.98
N ASN A 18 26.18 1.80 -2.68
CA ASN A 18 25.81 0.83 -1.66
C ASN A 18 24.30 0.88 -1.38
N ALA A 19 23.68 -0.29 -1.24
CA ALA A 19 22.28 -0.38 -0.80
C ALA A 19 22.12 0.19 0.61
N MET A 20 21.39 1.30 0.73
CA MET A 20 21.12 1.95 2.01
C MET A 20 20.04 1.18 2.77
N LEU A 21 20.29 0.92 4.05
CA LEU A 21 19.30 0.34 4.95
C LEU A 21 18.22 1.37 5.25
N LEU A 22 16.96 1.01 5.01
CA LEU A 22 15.79 1.86 5.23
C LEU A 22 15.01 1.43 6.48
N VAL A 23 14.80 0.12 6.62
CA VAL A 23 14.07 -0.49 7.75
C VAL A 23 14.93 -1.63 8.26
N GLN A 24 15.03 -1.78 9.58
CA GLN A 24 15.85 -2.81 10.20
C GLN A 24 15.00 -3.67 11.15
N ASP A 25 15.00 -4.97 10.90
CA ASP A 25 14.55 -6.06 11.76
C ASP A 25 13.16 -5.85 12.39
N VAL A 26 12.21 -5.36 11.59
CA VAL A 26 10.84 -5.11 12.04
C VAL A 26 10.05 -6.41 12.11
N SER A 27 9.48 -6.68 13.28
CA SER A 27 8.53 -7.77 13.53
C SER A 27 7.27 -7.20 14.17
N LEU A 28 6.12 -7.46 13.56
CA LEU A 28 4.81 -7.05 14.09
C LEU A 28 3.68 -7.92 13.55
N SER A 29 2.60 -8.00 14.31
CA SER A 29 1.32 -8.55 13.87
C SER A 29 0.23 -7.49 14.06
N ILE A 30 -0.74 -7.50 13.16
CA ILE A 30 -1.94 -6.66 13.23
C ILE A 30 -3.11 -7.64 13.17
N ALA A 31 -3.93 -7.65 14.22
CA ALA A 31 -5.13 -8.46 14.29
C ALA A 31 -6.29 -7.78 13.55
N TYR A 32 -7.36 -8.55 13.31
CA TYR A 32 -8.57 -8.01 12.70
C TYR A 32 -9.17 -6.92 13.60
N GLY A 33 -9.51 -5.77 13.01
CA GLY A 33 -10.06 -4.62 13.73
C GLY A 33 -9.02 -3.70 14.37
N GLU A 34 -7.73 -4.06 14.33
CA GLU A 34 -6.66 -3.19 14.86
C GLU A 34 -6.24 -2.12 13.85
N SER A 35 -5.87 -0.96 14.38
CA SER A 35 -5.28 0.14 13.62
C SER A 35 -3.85 0.38 14.07
N LEU A 36 -2.94 0.55 13.11
CA LEU A 36 -1.52 0.82 13.35
C LEU A 36 -1.09 2.10 12.63
N LEU A 37 -0.40 2.99 13.34
CA LEU A 37 0.22 4.19 12.78
C LEU A 37 1.74 3.97 12.62
N ILE A 38 2.26 4.23 11.42
CA ILE A 38 3.71 4.30 11.16
C ILE A 38 4.11 5.78 11.11
N ALA A 39 4.81 6.27 12.13
CA ALA A 39 5.27 7.65 12.24
C ALA A 39 6.81 7.74 12.22
N GLY A 40 7.32 8.92 11.88
CA GLY A 40 8.75 9.24 11.87
C GLY A 40 9.13 10.20 10.75
N GLU A 41 10.40 10.62 10.71
CA GLU A 41 10.92 11.62 9.77
C GLU A 41 10.78 11.22 8.29
N SER A 42 10.79 12.21 7.40
CA SER A 42 10.78 11.92 5.96
C SER A 42 12.05 11.17 5.55
N GLY A 43 11.94 10.22 4.61
CA GLY A 43 13.09 9.47 4.10
C GLY A 43 13.46 8.19 4.87
N ILE A 44 12.94 7.96 6.09
CA ILE A 44 13.30 6.78 6.91
C ILE A 44 12.72 5.44 6.42
N GLY A 45 12.10 5.39 5.23
CA GLY A 45 11.57 4.13 4.68
C GLY A 45 10.12 3.78 5.02
N LYS A 46 9.32 4.67 5.62
CA LYS A 46 7.88 4.42 5.90
C LYS A 46 7.10 3.99 4.65
N SER A 47 7.22 4.78 3.57
CA SER A 47 6.56 4.45 2.30
C SER A 47 7.13 3.19 1.66
N SER A 48 8.41 2.86 1.90
CA SER A 48 9.01 1.60 1.44
C SER A 48 8.46 0.40 2.22
N MET A 49 8.22 0.54 3.52
CA MET A 49 7.57 -0.47 4.36
C MET A 49 6.14 -0.77 3.88
N LEU A 50 5.34 0.27 3.63
CA LEU A 50 3.98 0.10 3.11
C LEU A 50 3.98 -0.54 1.71
N ARG A 51 4.94 -0.17 0.84
CA ARG A 51 5.12 -0.82 -0.46
C ARG A 51 5.54 -2.28 -0.33
N ALA A 52 6.39 -2.64 0.64
CA ALA A 52 6.76 -4.02 0.90
C ALA A 52 5.55 -4.85 1.35
N VAL A 53 4.69 -4.28 2.22
CA VAL A 53 3.42 -4.90 2.64
C VAL A 53 2.49 -5.14 1.44
N ALA A 54 2.40 -4.18 0.52
CA ALA A 54 1.64 -4.31 -0.71
C ALA A 54 2.30 -5.21 -1.79
N GLY A 55 3.47 -5.81 -1.51
CA GLY A 55 4.20 -6.65 -2.46
C GLY A 55 4.92 -5.88 -3.58
N LEU A 56 4.97 -4.55 -3.50
CA LEU A 56 5.57 -3.64 -4.49
C LEU A 56 7.06 -3.36 -4.23
N TRP A 57 7.62 -3.83 -3.10
CA TRP A 57 9.04 -3.69 -2.77
C TRP A 57 9.65 -5.02 -2.37
N ARG A 58 10.72 -5.43 -3.05
CA ARG A 58 11.37 -6.75 -2.86
C ARG A 58 12.84 -6.69 -2.43
N HIS A 59 13.40 -5.49 -2.28
CA HIS A 59 14.80 -5.31 -1.87
C HIS A 59 14.90 -5.34 -0.34
N GLY A 60 15.24 -6.51 0.20
CA GLY A 60 15.30 -6.72 1.64
C GLY A 60 15.33 -8.20 2.04
N THR A 61 15.15 -8.45 3.33
CA THR A 61 15.06 -9.78 3.94
C THR A 61 13.85 -9.85 4.88
N GLY A 62 13.55 -11.05 5.38
CA GLY A 62 12.43 -11.30 6.28
C GLY A 62 11.20 -11.85 5.57
N THR A 63 10.05 -11.81 6.24
CA THR A 63 8.80 -12.35 5.69
C THR A 63 7.62 -11.44 6.02
N ILE A 64 6.80 -11.18 5.02
CA ILE A 64 5.51 -10.50 5.15
C ILE A 64 4.43 -11.47 4.70
N ARG A 65 3.45 -11.71 5.56
CA ARG A 65 2.24 -12.49 5.27
C ARG A 65 1.02 -11.61 5.43
N VAL A 66 0.29 -11.44 4.34
CA VAL A 66 -1.06 -10.89 4.32
C VAL A 66 -2.01 -12.07 4.11
N SER A 67 -3.10 -12.14 4.87
CA SER A 67 -4.04 -13.26 4.77
C SER A 67 -4.64 -13.34 3.36
N SER A 68 -4.66 -14.53 2.76
CA SER A 68 -5.26 -14.75 1.43
C SER A 68 -6.74 -14.36 1.37
N ASP A 69 -7.42 -14.48 2.51
CA ASP A 69 -8.86 -14.25 2.62
C ASP A 69 -9.16 -12.77 2.90
N SER A 70 -8.13 -11.96 3.13
CA SER A 70 -8.30 -10.53 3.35
C SER A 70 -8.42 -9.77 2.03
N LYS A 71 -9.52 -9.02 1.89
CA LYS A 71 -9.64 -8.00 0.85
C LYS A 71 -8.82 -6.79 1.27
N SER A 72 -7.55 -6.75 0.87
CA SER A 72 -6.65 -5.63 1.17
C SER A 72 -6.66 -4.60 0.04
N PHE A 73 -6.64 -3.31 0.40
CA PHE A 73 -6.51 -2.21 -0.55
C PHE A 73 -5.27 -1.36 -0.21
N PHE A 74 -4.52 -0.94 -1.22
CA PHE A 74 -3.35 -0.07 -1.04
C PHE A 74 -3.62 1.30 -1.68
N ILE A 75 -3.58 2.35 -0.87
CA ILE A 75 -3.74 3.73 -1.34
C ILE A 75 -2.35 4.38 -1.42
N PRO A 76 -1.89 4.77 -2.63
CA PRO A 76 -0.59 5.40 -2.78
C PRO A 76 -0.58 6.83 -2.25
N GLN A 77 0.61 7.31 -1.87
CA GLN A 77 0.81 8.70 -1.43
C GLN A 77 0.45 9.74 -2.50
N ARG A 78 0.66 9.41 -3.78
CA ARG A 78 0.21 10.22 -4.92
C ARG A 78 -1.03 9.53 -5.51
N PRO A 79 -2.22 10.11 -5.37
CA PRO A 79 -3.44 9.55 -5.93
C PRO A 79 -3.30 9.35 -7.44
N TYR A 80 -3.97 8.31 -7.94
CA TYR A 80 -4.09 8.03 -9.37
C TYR A 80 -5.55 8.22 -9.79
N ILE A 81 -5.75 9.02 -10.83
CA ILE A 81 -7.01 9.20 -11.54
C ILE A 81 -6.70 8.88 -12.99
N PHE A 82 -7.49 8.01 -13.61
CA PHE A 82 -7.32 7.67 -15.01
C PHE A 82 -8.31 8.44 -15.88
N VAL A 83 -8.00 8.51 -17.17
CA VAL A 83 -8.87 9.14 -18.17
C VAL A 83 -10.11 8.25 -18.33
N GLY A 84 -11.23 8.72 -17.79
CA GLY A 84 -12.51 8.03 -17.73
C GLY A 84 -13.56 8.91 -17.05
N ASN A 85 -14.76 8.38 -16.88
CA ASN A 85 -15.81 9.07 -16.14
C ASN A 85 -15.65 8.91 -14.61
N LEU A 86 -16.45 9.65 -13.84
CA LEU A 86 -16.41 9.61 -12.38
C LEU A 86 -16.73 8.21 -11.83
N ARG A 87 -17.75 7.53 -12.39
CA ARG A 87 -18.14 6.17 -11.98
C ARG A 87 -17.00 5.18 -12.17
N GLU A 88 -16.32 5.23 -13.30
CA GLU A 88 -15.16 4.40 -13.60
C GLU A 88 -14.01 4.66 -12.60
N ASN A 89 -13.73 5.92 -12.26
CA ASN A 89 -12.71 6.26 -11.26
C ASN A 89 -13.12 5.83 -9.83
N LEU A 90 -14.39 5.91 -9.46
CA LEU A 90 -14.91 5.43 -8.15
C LEU A 90 -14.90 3.90 -8.04
N LEU A 91 -15.05 3.18 -9.15
CA LEU A 91 -15.03 1.72 -9.19
C LEU A 91 -13.61 1.14 -9.35
N TYR A 92 -12.59 1.96 -9.60
CA TYR A 92 -11.21 1.52 -9.69
C TYR A 92 -10.79 0.70 -8.45
N PRO A 93 -10.10 -0.44 -8.62
CA PRO A 93 -9.54 -1.00 -9.85
C PRO A 93 -10.49 -1.88 -10.66
N ASP A 94 -11.68 -2.20 -10.14
CA ASP A 94 -12.64 -3.10 -10.79
C ASP A 94 -13.74 -2.31 -11.50
N VAL A 95 -13.37 -1.66 -12.61
CA VAL A 95 -14.25 -0.75 -13.37
C VAL A 95 -15.44 -1.45 -14.03
N GLN A 96 -15.42 -2.79 -14.09
CA GLN A 96 -16.48 -3.59 -14.72
C GLN A 96 -17.55 -4.05 -13.74
N ARG A 97 -17.47 -3.64 -12.47
CA ARG A 97 -18.47 -3.97 -11.45
C ARG A 97 -19.86 -3.47 -11.82
N ARG A 98 -20.84 -4.37 -11.76
CA ARG A 98 -22.25 -4.11 -12.09
C ARG A 98 -23.20 -4.25 -10.92
N ASP A 99 -22.73 -4.80 -9.80
CA ASP A 99 -23.46 -4.96 -8.53
C ASP A 99 -23.60 -3.65 -7.74
N ILE A 100 -22.97 -2.56 -8.18
CA ILE A 100 -23.10 -1.23 -7.57
C ILE A 100 -23.91 -0.30 -8.47
N ASP A 101 -25.01 0.24 -7.95
CA ASP A 101 -25.81 1.27 -8.61
C ASP A 101 -25.27 2.70 -8.37
N ASP A 102 -25.79 3.67 -9.12
CA ASP A 102 -25.37 5.08 -9.02
C ASP A 102 -25.78 5.72 -7.70
N GLU A 103 -26.85 5.27 -7.06
CA GLU A 103 -27.29 5.79 -5.77
C GLU A 103 -26.27 5.45 -4.67
N THR A 104 -25.77 4.22 -4.66
CA THR A 104 -24.71 3.78 -3.76
C THR A 104 -23.41 4.58 -4.00
N LEU A 105 -23.03 4.79 -5.26
CA LEU A 105 -21.86 5.60 -5.59
C LEU A 105 -22.00 7.05 -5.12
N ALA A 106 -23.16 7.67 -5.35
CA ALA A 106 -23.45 9.03 -4.90
C ALA A 106 -23.51 9.14 -3.37
N TYR A 107 -23.97 8.10 -2.68
CA TYR A 107 -23.93 8.03 -1.21
C TYR A 107 -22.48 8.01 -0.69
N VAL A 108 -21.63 7.12 -1.22
CA VAL A 108 -20.22 7.01 -0.79
C VAL A 108 -19.43 8.27 -1.11
N ALA A 109 -19.64 8.89 -2.28
CA ALA A 109 -19.00 10.14 -2.66
C ALA A 109 -19.32 11.26 -1.65
N ARG A 110 -20.60 11.43 -1.30
CA ARG A 110 -21.03 12.41 -0.30
C ARG A 110 -20.44 12.15 1.08
N ALA A 111 -20.31 10.89 1.48
CA ALA A 111 -19.73 10.51 2.77
C ALA A 111 -18.26 10.94 2.93
N VAL A 112 -17.52 11.12 1.82
CA VAL A 112 -16.13 11.60 1.79
C VAL A 112 -16.00 13.07 1.37
N GLY A 113 -17.12 13.79 1.24
CA GLY A 113 -17.15 15.22 0.92
C GLY A 113 -17.01 15.56 -0.56
N LEU A 114 -17.35 14.62 -1.46
CA LEU A 114 -17.49 14.85 -2.90
C LEU A 114 -18.94 15.14 -3.29
#